data_AF-A0AAV0PJ71-F1
#
_entry.id   AF-A0AAV0PJ71-F1
#
_cell.length_a   1.000
_cell.length_b   1.000
_cell.length_c   1.000
_cell.angle_alpha   90.00
_cell.angle_beta   90.00
_cell.angle_gamma   90.00
#
_symmetry.space_group_name_H-M   'P 1'
#
loop_
_entity.id
_entity.type
_entity.pdbx_description
1 polymer ?
#
loop_
_entity_poly.entity_id
_entity_poly.type
_entity_poly.pdbx_seq_one_letter_code
_entity_poly.pdbx_strand_id
1 'polypeptide(L)'
;MATPAHTSLLLSNPSPQPQLLFSVRRSVSAHTRATRFKCSASQTGFFSRLGRLIKEKAKSDVEKVFSGFSKTRDNLAVIDELLLYWNLAETDRVLDELEEILLVADFGPKITIKIVESLREDILARKLKSGSEIKDALKSRVLDLLVTKGSKTELQLGFRKPAVIMIIGVNGGGKTTSLGKLAYRLKNEGVKILMAAGDTFRAAASDQLEIWAERTGCEIVVAEEEKAKASSVLSRAVKRGKEEGFDIVLCDTSGRLHTNYSLMEELIACKKAVGKVVPGAPNVS
;
A
#
# COMPACT_ATOMS: atom_id res chain seq x y z
N MET A 1 -23.91 -58.75 -40.56
CA MET A 1 -24.85 -57.60 -40.59
C MET A 1 -24.24 -56.50 -41.45
N ALA A 2 -25.02 -55.49 -41.83
CA ALA A 2 -24.83 -54.79 -43.11
C ALA A 2 -23.86 -53.58 -43.12
N THR A 3 -23.32 -53.31 -44.30
CA THR A 3 -22.76 -52.03 -44.80
C THR A 3 -23.85 -51.29 -45.62
N PRO A 4 -23.59 -50.25 -46.46
CA PRO A 4 -22.48 -49.30 -46.61
C PRO A 4 -22.93 -47.80 -46.69
N ALA A 5 -21.98 -46.85 -46.85
CA ALA A 5 -22.03 -45.59 -47.66
C ALA A 5 -20.80 -44.73 -47.27
N HIS A 6 -19.89 -44.20 -48.10
CA HIS A 6 -19.85 -43.66 -49.48
C HIS A 6 -20.66 -42.36 -49.73
N THR A 7 -19.93 -41.27 -50.01
CA THR A 7 -20.13 -40.27 -51.11
C THR A 7 -18.88 -39.35 -51.17
N SER A 8 -18.59 -38.71 -52.30
CA SER A 8 -17.35 -37.93 -52.57
C SER A 8 -17.52 -36.82 -53.63
N LEU A 9 -16.51 -35.94 -53.80
CA LEU A 9 -16.33 -34.93 -54.87
C LEU A 9 -17.30 -33.71 -54.77
N LEU A 10 -17.09 -32.52 -55.39
CA LEU A 10 -16.16 -31.99 -56.42
C LEU A 10 -15.49 -30.67 -55.91
N LEU A 11 -14.24 -30.30 -56.27
CA LEU A 11 -13.77 -29.42 -57.40
C LEU A 11 -14.48 -28.03 -57.49
N SER A 12 -13.84 -26.87 -57.76
CA SER A 12 -12.65 -26.57 -58.62
C SER A 12 -11.97 -25.19 -58.36
N ASN A 13 -10.77 -24.99 -58.94
CA ASN A 13 -10.00 -23.72 -59.15
C ASN A 13 -10.42 -23.03 -60.49
N PRO A 14 -9.85 -21.89 -61.00
CA PRO A 14 -8.73 -21.01 -60.58
C PRO A 14 -9.02 -19.46 -60.64
N SER A 15 -7.95 -18.64 -60.74
CA SER A 15 -7.86 -17.16 -60.96
C SER A 15 -7.94 -16.76 -62.47
N PRO A 16 -7.66 -15.51 -62.96
CA PRO A 16 -7.19 -14.24 -62.35
C PRO A 16 -7.90 -12.92 -62.85
N GLN A 17 -7.30 -11.74 -62.58
CA GLN A 17 -7.67 -10.42 -63.17
C GLN A 17 -7.12 -10.24 -64.61
N PRO A 18 -7.58 -9.25 -65.42
CA PRO A 18 -6.91 -7.92 -65.46
C PRO A 18 -7.81 -6.68 -65.78
N GLN A 19 -7.14 -5.56 -66.10
CA GLN A 19 -7.55 -4.14 -66.26
C GLN A 19 -8.26 -3.82 -67.62
N LEU A 20 -8.65 -2.61 -68.06
CA LEU A 20 -8.40 -1.19 -67.67
C LEU A 20 -9.71 -0.36 -67.45
N LEU A 21 -10.08 0.82 -68.00
CA LEU A 21 -9.60 1.73 -69.08
C LEU A 21 -9.94 3.24 -68.77
N PHE A 22 -10.45 4.05 -69.72
CA PHE A 22 -10.56 5.54 -69.70
C PHE A 22 -11.90 6.04 -70.33
N SER A 23 -12.44 7.25 -70.10
CA SER A 23 -12.04 8.41 -69.27
C SER A 23 -13.21 9.02 -68.44
N VAL A 24 -13.85 10.20 -68.59
CA VAL A 24 -13.83 11.36 -69.53
C VAL A 24 -14.17 12.68 -68.77
N ARG A 25 -13.91 13.87 -69.33
CA ARG A 25 -14.07 15.23 -68.69
C ARG A 25 -15.49 15.82 -68.70
N ARG A 26 -15.89 16.50 -67.61
CA ARG A 26 -16.07 17.99 -67.55
C ARG A 26 -16.26 18.51 -66.11
N SER A 27 -16.32 19.83 -65.93
CA SER A 27 -16.07 20.55 -64.66
C SER A 27 -17.18 21.54 -64.25
N VAL A 28 -17.43 21.69 -62.95
CA VAL A 28 -17.95 22.93 -62.31
C VAL A 28 -17.28 23.07 -60.93
N SER A 29 -17.05 24.30 -60.46
CA SER A 29 -16.52 24.60 -59.11
C SER A 29 -17.57 25.22 -58.19
N ALA A 30 -17.54 24.88 -56.90
CA ALA A 30 -18.20 25.65 -55.84
C ALA A 30 -17.30 25.72 -54.60
N HIS A 31 -17.26 26.87 -53.92
CA HIS A 31 -16.54 27.04 -52.65
C HIS A 31 -17.47 26.73 -51.47
N THR A 32 -17.04 25.86 -50.56
CA THR A 32 -17.72 25.64 -49.27
C THR A 32 -16.75 25.91 -48.11
N ARG A 33 -17.20 26.72 -47.16
CA ARG A 33 -16.36 27.44 -46.19
C ARG A 33 -16.12 26.61 -44.92
N ALA A 34 -15.06 25.81 -44.90
CA ALA A 34 -14.71 24.98 -43.74
C ALA A 34 -14.39 25.83 -42.48
N THR A 35 -15.26 25.76 -41.46
CA THR A 35 -15.10 26.42 -40.16
C THR A 35 -14.02 25.72 -39.33
N ARG A 36 -12.78 26.12 -39.55
CA ARG A 36 -11.57 25.56 -38.93
C ARG A 36 -11.47 25.94 -37.44
N PHE A 37 -12.10 25.15 -36.57
CA PHE A 37 -11.88 25.20 -35.12
C PHE A 37 -10.39 24.93 -34.81
N LYS A 38 -9.61 25.99 -34.61
CA LYS A 38 -8.23 25.90 -34.09
C LYS A 38 -8.29 25.64 -32.59
N CYS A 39 -8.09 24.39 -32.18
CA CYS A 39 -7.69 24.11 -30.81
C CYS A 39 -6.23 24.59 -30.63
N SER A 40 -6.02 25.70 -29.92
CA SER A 40 -4.69 26.23 -29.62
C SER A 40 -4.06 25.45 -28.46
N ALA A 41 -2.79 25.07 -28.60
CA ALA A 41 -2.11 24.19 -27.66
C ALA A 41 -1.98 24.76 -26.24
N SER A 42 -2.29 23.94 -25.24
CA SER A 42 -2.06 24.23 -23.81
C SER A 42 -1.49 23.06 -23.00
N GLN A 43 -1.48 21.83 -23.55
CA GLN A 43 -1.11 20.61 -22.83
C GLN A 43 0.32 20.63 -22.24
N THR A 44 1.27 21.29 -22.91
CA THR A 44 2.66 21.46 -22.44
C THR A 44 2.76 22.12 -21.06
N GLY A 45 1.79 22.99 -20.72
CA GLY A 45 1.71 23.64 -19.41
C GLY A 45 1.06 22.77 -18.32
N PHE A 46 0.27 21.76 -18.69
CA PHE A 46 -0.39 20.88 -17.72
C PHE A 46 0.56 19.80 -17.20
N PHE A 47 1.19 19.03 -18.09
CA PHE A 47 2.10 17.94 -17.70
C PHE A 47 3.34 18.44 -16.94
N SER A 48 3.86 19.63 -17.28
CA SER A 48 4.98 20.25 -16.56
C SER A 48 4.61 20.73 -15.15
N ARG A 49 3.37 21.22 -14.94
CA ARG A 49 2.82 21.53 -13.61
C ARG A 49 2.55 20.27 -12.81
N LEU A 50 1.96 19.24 -13.42
CA LEU A 50 1.68 17.96 -12.76
C LEU A 50 2.96 17.25 -12.31
N GLY A 51 3.98 17.17 -13.17
CA GLY A 51 5.29 16.62 -12.81
C GLY A 51 5.99 17.39 -11.69
N ARG A 52 5.82 18.72 -11.66
CA ARG A 52 6.30 19.56 -10.55
C ARG A 52 5.58 19.22 -9.24
N LEU A 53 4.24 19.20 -9.24
CA LEU A 53 3.42 18.89 -8.05
C LEU A 53 3.70 17.48 -7.51
N ILE A 54 3.89 16.48 -8.38
CA ILE A 54 4.29 15.12 -7.99
C ILE A 54 5.68 15.14 -7.32
N LYS A 55 6.65 15.86 -7.90
CA LYS A 55 8.01 15.98 -7.34
C LYS A 55 8.03 16.74 -6.00
N GLU A 56 7.26 17.80 -5.87
CA GLU A 56 7.10 18.59 -4.64
C GLU A 56 6.42 17.77 -3.54
N LYS A 57 5.35 17.03 -3.87
CA LYS A 57 4.68 16.12 -2.92
C LYS A 57 5.61 14.99 -2.48
N ALA A 58 6.29 14.33 -3.41
CA ALA A 58 7.25 13.27 -3.10
C ALA A 58 8.41 13.79 -2.21
N LYS A 59 8.94 14.98 -2.49
CA LYS A 59 9.95 15.63 -1.63
C LYS A 59 9.40 15.91 -0.24
N SER A 60 8.19 16.46 -0.12
CA SER A 60 7.53 16.72 1.17
C SER A 60 7.25 15.45 1.97
N ASP A 61 6.87 14.35 1.31
CA ASP A 61 6.62 13.06 1.97
C ASP A 61 7.92 12.39 2.43
N VAL A 62 9.03 12.53 1.67
CA VAL A 62 10.38 12.15 2.13
C VAL A 62 10.84 13.01 3.31
N GLU A 63 10.65 14.33 3.25
CA GLU A 63 11.01 15.27 4.33
C GLU A 63 10.27 14.95 5.64
N LYS A 64 9.00 14.52 5.57
CA LYS A 64 8.25 14.04 6.75
C LYS A 64 8.93 12.85 7.39
N VAL A 65 9.35 11.85 6.61
CA VAL A 65 10.08 10.67 7.12
C VAL A 65 11.40 11.10 7.79
N PHE A 66 12.21 11.92 7.11
CA PHE A 66 13.46 12.45 7.68
C PHE A 66 13.23 13.29 8.96
N SER A 67 12.15 14.05 9.05
CA SER A 67 11.82 14.81 10.26
C SER A 67 11.39 13.91 11.43
N GLY A 68 10.62 12.86 11.17
CA GLY A 68 10.13 11.92 12.18
C GLY A 68 11.23 11.05 12.78
N PHE A 69 12.23 10.67 11.98
CA PHE A 69 13.40 9.92 12.42
C PHE A 69 14.64 10.79 12.72
N SER A 70 14.47 12.11 12.87
CA SER A 70 15.55 13.06 13.17
C SER A 70 16.42 12.60 14.35
N LYS A 71 15.84 12.44 15.54
CA LYS A 71 16.55 11.96 16.73
C LYS A 71 17.28 10.63 16.53
N THR A 72 16.65 9.67 15.84
CA THR A 72 17.26 8.36 15.56
C THR A 72 18.48 8.49 14.63
N ARG A 73 18.38 9.30 13.58
CA ARG A 73 19.50 9.63 12.69
C ARG A 73 20.63 10.35 13.44
N ASP A 74 20.28 11.27 14.32
CA ASP A 74 21.24 12.09 15.06
C ASP A 74 21.99 11.25 16.10
N ASN A 75 21.34 10.29 16.76
CA ASN A 75 21.99 9.26 17.57
C ASN A 75 22.91 8.34 16.74
N LEU A 76 22.45 7.91 15.55
CA LEU A 76 23.22 7.04 14.65
C LEU A 76 24.38 7.77 13.94
N ALA A 77 24.50 9.09 14.06
CA ALA A 77 25.59 9.87 13.45
C ALA A 77 26.96 9.54 14.06
N VAL A 78 27.01 9.03 15.29
CA VAL A 78 28.25 8.58 15.97
C VAL A 78 28.97 7.48 15.19
N ILE A 79 28.23 6.69 14.38
CA ILE A 79 28.79 5.66 13.50
C ILE A 79 29.77 6.27 12.47
N ASP A 80 29.55 7.51 12.03
CA ASP A 80 30.46 8.18 11.09
C ASP A 80 31.80 8.54 11.74
N GLU A 81 31.80 8.94 13.01
CA GLU A 81 33.04 9.22 13.77
C GLU A 81 33.77 7.92 14.09
N LEU A 82 33.06 6.90 14.57
CA LEU A 82 33.58 5.56 14.85
C LEU A 82 34.31 4.95 13.65
N LEU A 83 33.71 5.02 12.46
CA LEU A 83 34.27 4.45 11.23
C LEU A 83 35.47 5.22 10.65
N LEU A 84 35.82 6.41 11.18
CA LEU A 84 37.10 7.08 10.84
C LEU A 84 38.30 6.39 11.50
N TYR A 85 38.10 5.76 12.66
CA TYR A 85 39.15 5.03 13.39
C TYR A 85 39.30 3.58 12.90
N TRP A 86 38.43 3.12 12.00
CA TRP A 86 38.48 1.74 11.51
C TRP A 86 39.72 1.47 10.66
N ASN A 87 40.41 0.40 11.02
CA ASN A 87 41.31 -0.35 10.15
C ASN A 87 41.19 -1.84 10.50
N LEU A 88 41.84 -2.73 9.74
CA LEU A 88 41.66 -4.17 9.91
C LEU A 88 41.98 -4.68 11.33
N ALA A 89 42.98 -4.13 12.02
CA ALA A 89 43.34 -4.56 13.38
C ALA A 89 42.33 -4.07 14.43
N GLU A 90 41.69 -2.93 14.18
CA GLU A 90 40.65 -2.33 15.04
C GLU A 90 39.24 -2.90 14.76
N THR A 91 39.11 -3.88 13.85
CA THR A 91 37.80 -4.40 13.38
C THR A 91 36.91 -4.82 14.53
N ASP A 92 37.43 -5.61 15.48
CA ASP A 92 36.59 -6.17 16.54
C ASP A 92 36.08 -5.06 17.48
N ARG A 93 36.95 -4.18 17.98
CA ARG A 93 36.56 -3.02 18.80
C ARG A 93 35.53 -2.14 18.08
N VAL A 94 35.75 -1.82 16.81
CA VAL A 94 34.83 -0.97 16.03
C VAL A 94 33.47 -1.64 15.79
N LEU A 95 33.43 -2.97 15.65
CA LEU A 95 32.19 -3.71 15.50
C LEU A 95 31.42 -3.86 16.82
N ASP A 96 32.14 -3.97 17.94
CA ASP A 96 31.54 -4.07 19.27
C ASP A 96 30.97 -2.69 19.70
N GLU A 97 31.68 -1.58 19.45
CA GLU A 97 31.14 -0.21 19.61
C GLU A 97 29.95 0.06 18.67
N LEU A 98 29.93 -0.53 17.46
CA LEU A 98 28.78 -0.47 16.55
C LEU A 98 27.58 -1.27 17.06
N GLU A 99 27.79 -2.42 17.74
CA GLU A 99 26.71 -3.15 18.42
C GLU A 99 26.05 -2.27 19.48
N GLU A 100 26.83 -1.61 20.35
CA GLU A 100 26.29 -0.71 21.38
C GLU A 100 25.45 0.43 20.79
N ILE A 101 25.96 1.12 19.75
CA ILE A 101 25.22 2.23 19.10
C ILE A 101 23.90 1.74 18.47
N LEU A 102 23.89 0.55 17.87
CA LEU A 102 22.67 -0.04 17.31
C LEU A 102 21.66 -0.43 18.40
N LEU A 103 22.12 -1.01 19.53
CA LEU A 103 21.26 -1.31 20.68
C LEU A 103 20.64 -0.03 21.29
N VAL A 104 21.42 1.05 21.41
CA VAL A 104 20.96 2.38 21.87
C VAL A 104 19.96 3.01 20.89
N ALA A 105 19.95 2.60 19.61
CA ALA A 105 19.00 3.04 18.59
C ALA A 105 17.77 2.09 18.44
N ASP A 106 17.42 1.33 19.48
CA ASP A 106 16.31 0.37 19.54
C ASP A 106 16.39 -0.81 18.54
N PHE A 107 17.59 -1.12 18.00
CA PHE A 107 17.77 -2.36 17.23
C PHE A 107 17.81 -3.56 18.18
N GLY A 108 16.76 -4.39 18.16
CA GLY A 108 16.67 -5.56 19.05
C GLY A 108 17.84 -6.54 18.84
N PRO A 109 18.45 -7.11 19.90
CA PRO A 109 19.76 -7.79 19.83
C PRO A 109 19.94 -8.83 18.71
N LYS A 110 18.90 -9.64 18.44
CA LYS A 110 18.92 -10.65 17.36
C LYS A 110 19.10 -10.06 15.95
N ILE A 111 18.76 -8.79 15.75
CA ILE A 111 19.01 -8.04 14.51
C ILE A 111 20.43 -7.47 14.53
N THR A 112 20.84 -6.87 15.64
CA THR A 112 22.18 -6.26 15.81
C THR A 112 23.30 -7.27 15.57
N ILE A 113 23.30 -8.38 16.32
CA ILE A 113 24.29 -9.47 16.17
C ILE A 113 24.35 -9.97 14.71
N LYS A 114 23.18 -10.12 14.05
CA LYS A 114 23.14 -10.56 12.63
C LYS A 114 23.77 -9.54 11.69
N ILE A 115 23.61 -8.24 11.95
CA ILE A 115 24.21 -7.18 11.14
C ILE A 115 25.72 -7.15 11.37
N VAL A 116 26.14 -7.13 12.63
CA VAL A 116 27.54 -6.98 13.05
C VAL A 116 28.39 -8.16 12.58
N GLU A 117 27.94 -9.41 12.79
CA GLU A 117 28.68 -10.59 12.31
C GLU A 117 28.73 -10.68 10.77
N SER A 118 27.69 -10.24 10.06
CA SER A 118 27.75 -10.15 8.59
C SER A 118 28.76 -9.11 8.10
N LEU A 119 29.00 -8.04 8.86
CA LEU A 119 30.06 -7.07 8.56
C LEU A 119 31.44 -7.66 8.91
N ARG A 120 31.57 -8.38 10.03
CA ARG A 120 32.81 -9.10 10.42
C ARG A 120 33.24 -10.09 9.34
N GLU A 121 32.32 -10.93 8.86
CA GLU A 121 32.53 -11.87 7.74
C GLU A 121 33.01 -11.15 6.46
N ASP A 122 32.34 -10.08 6.05
CA ASP A 122 32.65 -9.36 4.81
C ASP A 122 33.97 -8.55 4.89
N ILE A 123 34.35 -8.06 6.08
CA ILE A 123 35.65 -7.44 6.35
C ILE A 123 36.78 -8.48 6.31
N LEU A 124 36.64 -9.59 7.03
CA LEU A 124 37.65 -10.66 7.09
C LEU A 124 37.86 -11.30 5.71
N ALA A 125 36.79 -11.48 4.94
CA ALA A 125 36.83 -11.90 3.53
C ALA A 125 37.35 -10.83 2.55
N ARG A 126 37.83 -9.68 3.05
CA ARG A 126 38.38 -8.55 2.27
C ARG A 126 37.44 -7.98 1.21
N LYS A 127 36.12 -8.12 1.41
CA LYS A 127 35.09 -7.52 0.54
C LYS A 127 34.88 -6.04 0.88
N LEU A 128 34.98 -5.69 2.16
CA LEU A 128 34.92 -4.32 2.67
C LEU A 128 36.33 -3.86 3.08
N LYS A 129 36.73 -2.67 2.60
CA LYS A 129 38.12 -2.15 2.68
C LYS A 129 38.22 -0.71 3.19
N SER A 130 37.09 -0.06 3.48
CA SER A 130 37.03 1.30 4.02
C SER A 130 35.82 1.50 4.92
N GLY A 131 35.88 2.47 5.84
CA GLY A 131 34.73 2.82 6.69
C GLY A 131 33.48 3.22 5.89
N SER A 132 33.65 3.86 4.73
CA SER A 132 32.55 4.16 3.80
C SER A 132 31.89 2.90 3.24
N GLU A 133 32.66 1.89 2.84
CA GLU A 133 32.12 0.60 2.39
C GLU A 133 31.38 -0.13 3.52
N ILE A 134 31.88 -0.07 4.75
CA ILE A 134 31.23 -0.65 5.94
C ILE A 134 29.91 0.05 6.22
N LYS A 135 29.84 1.39 6.14
CA LYS A 135 28.60 2.16 6.29
C LYS A 135 27.56 1.82 5.23
N ASP A 136 27.97 1.70 3.97
CA ASP A 136 27.05 1.36 2.88
C ASP A 136 26.62 -0.12 2.92
N ALA A 137 27.48 -1.02 3.40
CA ALA A 137 27.10 -2.40 3.72
C ALA A 137 26.09 -2.44 4.87
N LEU A 138 26.31 -1.73 5.98
CA LEU A 138 25.37 -1.59 7.10
C LEU A 138 23.98 -1.12 6.62
N LYS A 139 23.93 -0.03 5.85
CA LYS A 139 22.69 0.49 5.23
C LYS A 139 22.00 -0.56 4.36
N SER A 140 22.77 -1.32 3.59
CA SER A 140 22.26 -2.40 2.72
C SER A 140 21.67 -3.54 3.55
N ARG A 141 22.38 -4.03 4.59
CA ARG A 141 21.88 -5.10 5.48
C ARG A 141 20.59 -4.71 6.20
N VAL A 142 20.45 -3.46 6.62
CA VAL A 142 19.20 -2.94 7.21
C VAL A 142 18.07 -2.93 6.17
N LEU A 143 18.33 -2.48 4.94
CA LEU A 143 17.35 -2.50 3.85
C LEU A 143 16.92 -3.93 3.48
N ASP A 144 17.88 -4.85 3.35
CA ASP A 144 17.65 -6.27 3.06
C ASP A 144 16.70 -6.90 4.09
N LEU A 145 16.91 -6.61 5.38
CA LEU A 145 16.08 -7.11 6.49
C LEU A 145 14.65 -6.56 6.46
N LEU A 146 14.45 -5.31 6.04
CA LEU A 146 13.13 -4.70 5.87
C LEU A 146 12.40 -5.31 4.67
N VAL A 147 13.05 -5.37 3.50
CA VAL A 147 12.43 -5.86 2.25
C VAL A 147 12.14 -7.36 2.31
N THR A 148 13.05 -8.17 2.85
CA THR A 148 12.88 -9.64 2.94
C THR A 148 11.71 -10.05 3.84
N LYS A 149 11.45 -9.29 4.92
CA LYS A 149 10.34 -9.55 5.84
C LYS A 149 9.03 -8.84 5.48
N GLY A 150 9.12 -7.72 4.75
CA GLY A 150 8.01 -6.81 4.47
C GLY A 150 7.72 -6.62 2.98
N SER A 151 7.88 -7.67 2.17
CA SER A 151 7.88 -7.62 0.69
C SER A 151 6.61 -7.08 0.00
N LYS A 152 5.56 -6.76 0.77
CA LYS A 152 4.31 -6.14 0.31
C LYS A 152 3.86 -5.05 1.29
N THR A 153 4.36 -3.83 1.10
CA THR A 153 4.00 -2.63 1.89
C THR A 153 2.68 -1.99 1.45
N GLU A 154 2.18 -2.32 0.25
CA GLU A 154 0.91 -1.83 -0.27
C GLU A 154 -0.29 -2.65 0.26
N LEU A 155 -1.44 -2.00 0.47
CA LEU A 155 -2.66 -2.65 0.92
C LEU A 155 -3.15 -3.69 -0.09
N GLN A 156 -3.12 -4.97 0.30
CA GLN A 156 -3.49 -6.10 -0.55
C GLN A 156 -5.03 -6.27 -0.62
N LEU A 157 -5.73 -5.26 -1.11
CA LEU A 157 -7.20 -5.23 -1.18
C LEU A 157 -7.78 -6.27 -2.14
N GLY A 158 -7.08 -6.55 -3.25
CA GLY A 158 -7.57 -7.41 -4.32
C GLY A 158 -8.70 -6.75 -5.12
N PHE A 159 -9.43 -7.55 -5.90
CA PHE A 159 -10.46 -7.06 -6.85
C PHE A 159 -11.91 -7.24 -6.38
N ARG A 160 -12.15 -7.98 -5.28
CA ARG A 160 -13.50 -8.22 -4.75
C ARG A 160 -13.93 -7.04 -3.88
N LYS A 161 -15.15 -6.53 -4.09
CA LYS A 161 -15.74 -5.42 -3.33
C LYS A 161 -16.86 -5.92 -2.40
N PRO A 162 -17.03 -5.34 -1.20
CA PRO A 162 -16.07 -4.45 -0.55
C PRO A 162 -14.83 -5.22 -0.10
N ALA A 163 -13.66 -4.59 -0.17
CA ALA A 163 -12.50 -5.04 0.60
C ALA A 163 -12.70 -4.64 2.07
N VAL A 164 -12.38 -5.52 3.01
CA VAL A 164 -12.59 -5.28 4.44
C VAL A 164 -11.23 -5.13 5.12
N ILE A 165 -11.00 -3.98 5.75
CA ILE A 165 -9.82 -3.70 6.57
C ILE A 165 -10.25 -3.61 8.03
N MET A 166 -9.63 -4.42 8.90
CA MET A 166 -9.76 -4.27 10.34
C MET A 166 -8.51 -3.54 10.87
N ILE A 167 -8.69 -2.59 11.79
CA ILE A 167 -7.56 -1.94 12.48
C ILE A 167 -7.57 -2.40 13.93
N ILE A 168 -6.52 -3.13 14.31
CA ILE A 168 -6.36 -3.77 15.61
C ILE A 168 -5.18 -3.17 16.41
N GLY A 169 -5.14 -3.44 17.71
CA GLY A 169 -4.06 -2.96 18.60
C GLY A 169 -4.53 -2.42 19.94
N VAL A 170 -3.56 -2.16 20.82
CA VAL A 170 -3.78 -1.70 22.20
C VAL A 170 -4.31 -0.26 22.29
N ASN A 171 -4.65 0.18 23.50
CA ASN A 171 -4.92 1.58 23.80
C ASN A 171 -3.66 2.45 23.69
N GLY A 172 -3.84 3.76 23.46
CA GLY A 172 -2.74 4.69 23.17
C GLY A 172 -2.19 4.62 21.74
N GLY A 173 -2.17 3.42 21.13
CA GLY A 173 -1.62 3.16 19.77
C GLY A 173 -2.35 3.82 18.58
N GLY A 174 -3.28 4.75 18.81
CA GLY A 174 -3.81 5.63 17.76
C GLY A 174 -4.69 4.99 16.68
N LYS A 175 -5.33 3.83 16.95
CA LYS A 175 -6.19 3.10 15.99
C LYS A 175 -7.20 3.98 15.24
N THR A 176 -8.16 4.56 15.95
CA THR A 176 -9.25 5.40 15.42
C THR A 176 -8.71 6.58 14.60
N THR A 177 -7.67 7.25 15.10
CA THR A 177 -6.96 8.33 14.40
C THR A 177 -6.27 7.85 13.11
N SER A 178 -5.74 6.63 13.10
CA SER A 178 -5.08 6.03 11.94
C SER A 178 -6.10 5.54 10.90
N LEU A 179 -7.26 5.05 11.35
CA LEU A 179 -8.42 4.75 10.50
C LEU A 179 -8.90 6.02 9.79
N GLY A 180 -9.14 7.11 10.53
CA GLY A 180 -9.54 8.39 9.96
C GLY A 180 -8.54 8.98 8.96
N LYS A 181 -7.24 8.88 9.25
CA LYS A 181 -6.16 9.24 8.32
C LYS A 181 -6.14 8.36 7.05
N LEU A 182 -6.36 7.04 7.20
CA LEU A 182 -6.42 6.10 6.08
C LEU A 182 -7.67 6.37 5.20
N ALA A 183 -8.82 6.61 5.81
CA ALA A 183 -10.04 7.01 5.13
C ALA A 183 -9.84 8.32 4.37
N TYR A 184 -9.26 9.35 4.99
CA TYR A 184 -8.92 10.60 4.33
C TYR A 184 -8.01 10.37 3.11
N ARG A 185 -6.97 9.54 3.22
CA ARG A 185 -6.10 9.19 2.09
C ARG A 185 -6.92 8.55 0.95
N LEU A 186 -7.65 7.48 1.24
CA LEU A 186 -8.37 6.69 0.24
C LEU A 186 -9.55 7.48 -0.40
N LYS A 187 -10.21 8.37 0.35
CA LYS A 187 -11.21 9.32 -0.19
C LYS A 187 -10.59 10.28 -1.22
N ASN A 188 -9.37 10.77 -0.98
CA ASN A 188 -8.63 11.58 -1.96
C ASN A 188 -8.15 10.77 -3.19
N GLU A 189 -8.14 9.44 -3.09
CA GLU A 189 -7.90 8.51 -4.20
C GLU A 189 -9.22 8.11 -4.90
N GLY A 190 -10.37 8.70 -4.52
CA GLY A 190 -11.69 8.55 -5.15
C GLY A 190 -12.54 7.38 -4.64
N VAL A 191 -12.08 6.67 -3.61
CA VAL A 191 -12.67 5.40 -3.13
C VAL A 191 -13.98 5.62 -2.34
N LYS A 192 -15.02 4.82 -2.58
CA LYS A 192 -16.26 4.80 -1.78
C LYS A 192 -16.06 3.96 -0.50
N ILE A 193 -16.01 4.64 0.66
CA ILE A 193 -15.66 4.05 1.96
C ILE A 193 -16.83 4.09 2.94
N LEU A 194 -17.05 2.97 3.64
CA LEU A 194 -17.92 2.85 4.81
C LEU A 194 -17.05 2.61 6.05
N MET A 195 -17.24 3.38 7.12
CA MET A 195 -16.63 3.15 8.43
C MET A 195 -17.50 2.25 9.32
N ALA A 196 -16.89 1.50 10.23
CA ALA A 196 -17.59 0.74 11.27
C ALA A 196 -16.99 1.00 12.65
N ALA A 197 -17.81 1.49 13.58
CA ALA A 197 -17.40 1.79 14.96
C ALA A 197 -17.35 0.51 15.82
N GLY A 198 -16.32 -0.30 15.59
CA GLY A 198 -16.11 -1.57 16.31
C GLY A 198 -15.32 -1.46 17.62
N ASP A 199 -14.90 -0.26 18.06
CA ASP A 199 -14.39 -0.05 19.43
C ASP A 199 -15.56 0.14 20.41
N THR A 200 -16.34 -0.94 20.59
CA THR A 200 -17.51 -0.96 21.48
C THR A 200 -17.16 -0.97 22.97
N PHE A 201 -15.86 -0.92 23.30
CA PHE A 201 -15.36 -0.81 24.68
C PHE A 201 -15.12 0.65 25.10
N ARG A 202 -14.85 1.56 24.16
CA ARG A 202 -14.56 2.98 24.43
C ARG A 202 -15.60 3.87 23.76
N ALA A 203 -16.59 4.36 24.50
CA ALA A 203 -17.65 5.25 23.96
C ALA A 203 -17.07 6.40 23.10
N ALA A 204 -16.12 7.17 23.64
CA ALA A 204 -15.42 8.25 22.96
C ALA A 204 -14.59 7.86 21.71
N ALA A 205 -14.49 6.57 21.38
CA ALA A 205 -13.94 6.09 20.11
C ALA A 205 -15.00 6.08 18.98
N SER A 206 -16.29 5.85 19.30
CA SER A 206 -17.38 6.05 18.33
C SER A 206 -17.47 7.53 17.97
N ASP A 207 -17.62 8.41 18.97
CA ASP A 207 -17.68 9.86 18.81
C ASP A 207 -16.49 10.38 17.96
N GLN A 208 -15.27 9.90 18.24
CA GLN A 208 -14.08 10.25 17.48
C GLN A 208 -14.11 9.72 16.04
N LEU A 209 -14.66 8.52 15.79
CA LEU A 209 -14.80 7.96 14.46
C LEU A 209 -15.90 8.65 13.65
N GLU A 210 -16.97 9.10 14.30
CA GLU A 210 -18.06 9.88 13.71
C GLU A 210 -17.56 11.26 13.24
N ILE A 211 -16.76 11.95 14.07
CA ILE A 211 -16.03 13.17 13.68
C ILE A 211 -15.09 12.91 12.48
N TRP A 212 -14.45 11.74 12.41
CA TRP A 212 -13.66 11.37 11.22
C TRP A 212 -14.51 11.04 9.99
N ALA A 213 -15.70 10.46 10.16
CA ALA A 213 -16.65 10.19 9.08
C ALA A 213 -17.13 11.50 8.45
N GLU A 214 -17.62 12.43 9.27
CA GLU A 214 -18.00 13.79 8.85
C GLU A 214 -16.85 14.49 8.13
N ARG A 215 -15.67 14.59 8.78
CA ARG A 215 -14.48 15.26 8.25
C ARG A 215 -13.99 14.71 6.91
N THR A 216 -14.28 13.44 6.60
CA THR A 216 -13.85 12.78 5.36
C THR A 216 -14.97 12.58 4.34
N GLY A 217 -16.22 12.94 4.68
CA GLY A 217 -17.40 12.58 3.88
C GLY A 217 -17.52 11.07 3.69
N CYS A 218 -17.17 10.27 4.70
CA CYS A 218 -17.45 8.84 4.73
C CYS A 218 -18.78 8.60 5.42
N GLU A 219 -19.45 7.52 5.02
CA GLU A 219 -20.59 7.01 5.77
C GLU A 219 -20.09 6.12 6.91
N ILE A 220 -20.88 5.96 7.97
CA ILE A 220 -20.51 5.17 9.16
C ILE A 220 -21.64 4.24 9.60
N VAL A 221 -21.28 3.11 10.20
CA VAL A 221 -22.17 2.25 10.98
C VAL A 221 -21.70 2.25 12.43
N VAL A 222 -22.55 2.79 13.30
CA VAL A 222 -22.38 2.82 14.76
C VAL A 222 -23.08 1.65 15.44
N ALA A 223 -22.86 1.50 16.74
CA ALA A 223 -23.69 0.67 17.62
C ALA A 223 -25.08 1.30 17.80
N GLU A 224 -26.13 0.48 17.96
CA GLU A 224 -27.49 0.95 18.30
C GLU A 224 -27.77 0.89 19.81
N GLU A 225 -26.97 0.13 20.55
CA GLU A 225 -27.15 -0.14 21.98
C GLU A 225 -25.81 0.06 22.71
N GLU A 226 -25.86 0.55 23.96
CA GLU A 226 -24.69 0.49 24.84
C GLU A 226 -24.22 -0.97 25.00
N LYS A 227 -22.92 -1.20 24.86
CA LYS A 227 -22.29 -2.54 24.96
C LYS A 227 -22.72 -3.53 23.86
N ALA A 228 -23.21 -3.03 22.71
CA ALA A 228 -23.36 -3.85 21.51
C ALA A 228 -22.05 -4.60 21.19
N LYS A 229 -22.17 -5.82 20.64
CA LYS A 229 -20.98 -6.63 20.30
C LYS A 229 -20.31 -6.07 19.04
N ALA A 230 -19.02 -5.72 19.10
CA ALA A 230 -18.21 -5.27 17.96
C ALA A 230 -18.41 -6.14 16.70
N SER A 231 -18.44 -7.47 16.86
CA SER A 231 -18.66 -8.41 15.76
C SER A 231 -20.03 -8.28 15.07
N SER A 232 -21.05 -7.78 15.77
CA SER A 232 -22.36 -7.45 15.19
C SER A 232 -22.29 -6.18 14.35
N VAL A 233 -21.68 -5.11 14.89
CA VAL A 233 -21.49 -3.82 14.19
C VAL A 233 -20.69 -4.02 12.90
N LEU A 234 -19.59 -4.78 12.97
CA LEU A 234 -18.77 -5.14 11.83
C LEU A 234 -19.53 -6.01 10.81
N SER A 235 -20.34 -6.98 11.26
CA SER A 235 -21.17 -7.80 10.38
C SER A 235 -22.22 -6.95 9.63
N ARG A 236 -22.86 -5.99 10.33
CA ARG A 236 -23.79 -5.03 9.70
C ARG A 236 -23.07 -4.14 8.69
N ALA A 237 -21.91 -3.57 9.05
CA ALA A 237 -21.15 -2.71 8.17
C ALA A 237 -20.68 -3.43 6.89
N VAL A 238 -20.17 -4.66 7.01
CA VAL A 238 -19.75 -5.44 5.83
C VAL A 238 -20.95 -5.91 4.99
N LYS A 239 -22.12 -6.17 5.61
CA LYS A 239 -23.37 -6.42 4.87
C LYS A 239 -23.82 -5.18 4.09
N ARG A 240 -23.94 -4.03 4.77
CA ARG A 240 -24.29 -2.74 4.17
C ARG A 240 -23.32 -2.36 3.04
N GLY A 241 -22.02 -2.50 3.28
CA GLY A 241 -20.97 -2.23 2.29
C GLY A 241 -21.09 -3.06 1.02
N LYS A 242 -21.58 -4.31 1.14
CA LYS A 242 -21.83 -5.23 0.03
C LYS A 242 -23.12 -4.92 -0.73
N GLU A 243 -24.18 -4.54 0.00
CA GLU A 243 -25.50 -4.24 -0.58
C GLU A 243 -25.54 -2.87 -1.28
N GLU A 244 -24.82 -1.88 -0.74
CA GLU A 244 -24.76 -0.51 -1.28
C GLU A 244 -23.51 -0.24 -2.14
N GLY A 245 -22.80 -1.29 -2.56
CA GLY A 245 -21.70 -1.20 -3.54
C GLY A 245 -20.52 -0.34 -3.11
N PHE A 246 -20.08 -0.43 -1.84
CA PHE A 246 -18.87 0.23 -1.37
C PHE A 246 -17.61 -0.49 -1.85
N ASP A 247 -16.52 0.27 -2.04
CA ASP A 247 -15.22 -0.28 -2.41
C ASP A 247 -14.51 -0.90 -1.20
N ILE A 248 -14.56 -0.21 -0.06
CA ILE A 248 -13.87 -0.57 1.18
C ILE A 248 -14.77 -0.37 2.39
N VAL A 249 -14.75 -1.32 3.32
CA VAL A 249 -15.24 -1.15 4.70
C VAL A 249 -14.04 -1.08 5.65
N LEU A 250 -13.92 0.03 6.38
CA LEU A 250 -12.88 0.28 7.39
C LEU A 250 -13.45 0.06 8.79
N CYS A 251 -12.97 -0.97 9.47
CA CYS A 251 -13.46 -1.38 10.78
C CYS A 251 -12.48 -0.99 11.88
N ASP A 252 -12.88 -0.13 12.82
CA ASP A 252 -12.17 0.00 14.10
C ASP A 252 -12.46 -1.23 14.98
N THR A 253 -11.68 -1.46 16.02
CA THR A 253 -11.89 -2.58 16.96
C THR A 253 -11.57 -2.19 18.41
N SER A 254 -12.19 -2.88 19.37
CA SER A 254 -12.02 -2.61 20.80
C SER A 254 -10.57 -2.53 21.26
N GLY A 255 -10.19 -1.38 21.84
CA GLY A 255 -8.88 -1.18 22.42
C GLY A 255 -8.80 -1.53 23.90
N ARG A 256 -7.76 -2.28 24.30
CA ARG A 256 -7.45 -2.57 25.72
C ARG A 256 -6.00 -2.22 26.05
N LEU A 257 -5.71 -1.95 27.33
CA LEU A 257 -4.37 -1.54 27.80
C LEU A 257 -3.31 -2.64 27.59
N HIS A 258 -3.72 -3.89 27.79
CA HIS A 258 -2.91 -5.08 27.56
C HIS A 258 -3.70 -6.08 26.70
N THR A 259 -2.98 -6.88 25.90
CA THR A 259 -3.56 -8.04 25.21
C THR A 259 -4.02 -9.07 26.24
N ASN A 260 -5.30 -9.42 26.21
CA ASN A 260 -5.89 -10.42 27.11
C ASN A 260 -6.83 -11.37 26.36
N TYR A 261 -7.20 -12.48 27.00
CA TYR A 261 -8.01 -13.53 26.40
C TYR A 261 -9.34 -13.01 25.81
N SER A 262 -10.05 -12.14 26.54
CA SER A 262 -11.31 -11.53 26.09
C SER A 262 -11.15 -10.70 24.80
N LEU A 263 -10.07 -9.93 24.67
CA LEU A 263 -9.78 -9.20 23.42
C LEU A 263 -9.49 -10.14 22.25
N MET A 264 -8.78 -11.24 22.49
CA MET A 264 -8.48 -12.21 21.44
C MET A 264 -9.74 -12.92 20.94
N GLU A 265 -10.63 -13.34 21.84
CA GLU A 265 -11.95 -13.90 21.46
C GLU A 265 -12.81 -12.87 20.71
N GLU A 266 -12.81 -11.61 21.14
CA GLU A 266 -13.54 -10.51 20.49
C GLU A 266 -13.06 -10.27 19.06
N LEU A 267 -11.74 -10.24 18.83
CA LEU A 267 -11.15 -10.10 17.50
C LEU A 267 -11.39 -11.34 16.62
N ILE A 268 -11.32 -12.55 17.17
CA ILE A 268 -11.66 -13.80 16.47
C ILE A 268 -13.14 -13.80 16.07
N ALA A 269 -14.04 -13.36 16.95
CA ALA A 269 -15.47 -13.24 16.67
C ALA A 269 -15.74 -12.20 15.56
N CYS A 270 -15.05 -11.06 15.58
CA CYS A 270 -15.12 -10.04 14.53
C CYS A 270 -14.67 -10.59 13.16
N LYS A 271 -13.50 -11.24 13.11
CA LYS A 271 -12.96 -11.89 11.90
C LYS A 271 -13.91 -12.95 11.35
N LYS A 272 -14.47 -13.80 12.21
CA LYS A 272 -15.45 -14.83 11.86
C LYS A 272 -16.80 -14.25 11.40
N ALA A 273 -17.18 -13.07 11.88
CA ALA A 273 -18.41 -12.39 11.47
C ALA A 273 -18.28 -11.78 10.06
N VAL A 274 -17.24 -10.99 9.80
CA VAL A 274 -17.04 -10.38 8.47
C VAL A 274 -16.81 -11.42 7.37
N GLY A 275 -16.06 -12.49 7.68
CA GLY A 275 -15.79 -13.59 6.75
C GLY A 275 -17.02 -14.42 6.34
N LYS A 276 -18.11 -14.40 7.13
CA LYS A 276 -19.41 -14.99 6.73
C LYS A 276 -20.13 -14.17 5.66
N VAL A 277 -19.93 -12.86 5.65
CA VAL A 277 -20.65 -11.94 4.74
C VAL A 277 -19.89 -11.77 3.42
N VAL A 278 -18.56 -11.68 3.50
CA VAL A 278 -17.64 -11.62 2.35
C VAL A 278 -16.57 -12.71 2.49
N PRO A 279 -16.67 -13.82 1.74
CA PRO A 279 -15.68 -14.91 1.81
C PRO A 279 -14.26 -14.43 1.43
N GLY A 280 -13.36 -14.50 2.41
CA GLY A 280 -11.99 -13.98 2.33
C GLY A 280 -11.74 -12.72 3.16
N ALA A 281 -12.77 -12.11 3.76
CA ALA A 281 -12.60 -10.99 4.68
C ALA A 281 -12.09 -11.43 6.07
N PRO A 282 -11.31 -10.58 6.78
CA PRO A 282 -10.76 -9.31 6.33
C PRO A 282 -9.57 -9.52 5.36
N ASN A 283 -9.44 -8.61 4.40
CA ASN A 283 -8.36 -8.56 3.42
C ASN A 283 -7.04 -8.10 4.07
N VAL A 284 -7.15 -7.21 5.08
CA VAL A 284 -6.06 -6.69 5.90
C VAL A 284 -6.54 -6.60 7.36
N SER A 285 -5.71 -7.04 8.32
CA SER A 285 -5.97 -7.00 9.77
C SER A 285 -4.66 -6.90 10.54
#